data_AF-A0A3N5G848-F1
#
_entry.id   AF-A0A3N5G848-F1
#
_cell.length_a   1.000
_cell.length_b   1.000
_cell.length_c   1.000
_cell.angle_alpha   90.00
_cell.angle_beta   90.00
_cell.angle_gamma   90.00
#
_symmetry.space_group_name_H-M   'P 1'
#
loop_
_entity.id
_entity.type
_entity.pdbx_description
1 polymer ?
#
loop_
_entity_poly.entity_id
_entity_poly.type
_entity_poly.pdbx_seq_one_letter_code
_entity_poly.pdbx_strand_id
1 'polypeptide(L)' 'MPGIDIRDWLPQIKAPTLVIAGDRDPSVPPAQARVIQQGVPKAELVMPKGGGHVVCGTSA' A
#
# COMPACT_ATOMS: atom_id res chain seq x y z
N MET A 1 -18.01 -3.01 -0.56
CA MET A 1 -18.31 -4.30 0.11
C MET A 1 -17.65 -4.27 1.49
N PRO A 2 -18.41 -4.06 2.58
CA PRO A 2 -17.85 -4.15 3.92
C PRO A 2 -17.43 -5.60 4.22
N GLY A 3 -16.22 -5.79 4.76
CA GLY A 3 -15.76 -7.07 5.32
C GLY A 3 -14.94 -7.99 4.40
N ILE A 4 -14.50 -7.56 3.22
CA ILE A 4 -13.57 -8.37 2.42
C ILE A 4 -12.18 -8.30 3.04
N ASP A 5 -11.66 -9.48 3.41
CA ASP A 5 -10.28 -9.67 3.84
C ASP A 5 -9.66 -10.81 3.02
N ILE A 6 -8.61 -10.49 2.27
CA ILE A 6 -7.87 -11.43 1.41
C ILE A 6 -6.37 -11.42 1.73
N ARG A 7 -6.00 -10.96 2.93
CA ARG A 7 -4.58 -10.86 3.33
C ARG A 7 -3.85 -12.19 3.28
N ASP A 8 -4.55 -13.30 3.52
CA ASP A 8 -4.01 -14.66 3.42
C ASP A 8 -3.55 -15.05 2.01
N TRP A 9 -3.94 -14.29 0.99
CA TRP A 9 -3.53 -14.54 -0.40
C TRP A 9 -2.27 -13.78 -0.79
N LEU A 10 -1.84 -12.79 -0.01
CA LEU A 10 -0.63 -12.00 -0.31
C LEU A 10 0.64 -12.86 -0.51
N PRO A 11 0.88 -13.96 0.26
CA PRO A 11 2.05 -14.81 0.05
C PRO A 11 2.06 -15.55 -1.30
N GLN A 12 0.92 -15.62 -1.99
CA GLN A 12 0.78 -16.29 -3.27
C GLN A 12 1.31 -15.43 -4.43
N ILE A 13 1.43 -14.11 -4.25
CA ILE A 13 1.98 -13.20 -5.26
C ILE A 13 3.47 -13.49 -5.45
N LYS A 14 3.86 -13.90 -6.66
CA LYS A 14 5.27 -14.24 -7.02
C LYS A 14 5.95 -13.17 -7.87
N ALA A 15 5.18 -12.28 -8.48
CA ALA A 15 5.74 -11.17 -9.25
C ALA A 15 6.44 -10.17 -8.30
N PRO A 16 7.59 -9.59 -8.70
CA PRO A 16 8.16 -8.44 -8.00
C PRO A 16 7.09 -7.35 -7.85
N THR A 17 6.90 -6.88 -6.61
CA THR A 17 5.78 -5.99 -6.27
C THR A 17 6.31 -4.73 -5.61
N LEU A 18 5.91 -3.58 -6.15
CA LEU A 18 6.13 -2.27 -5.53
C LEU A 18 4.79 -1.76 -5.00
N VAL A 19 4.69 -1.58 -3.69
CA VAL A 19 3.55 -0.96 -3.03
C VAL A 19 3.79 0.54 -2.96
N ILE A 20 2.81 1.33 -3.39
CA ILE A 20 2.86 2.80 -3.35
C ILE A 20 1.63 3.30 -2.61
N ALA A 21 1.84 4.14 -1.59
CA ALA A 21 0.75 4.76 -0.83
C ALA A 21 1.14 6.17 -0.37
N GLY A 22 0.15 7.03 -0.17
CA GLY A 22 0.38 8.34 0.44
C GLY A 22 0.64 8.22 1.94
N ASP A 23 1.62 8.94 2.48
CA ASP A 23 1.94 8.93 3.92
C ASP A 23 0.87 9.63 4.78
N ARG A 24 -0.04 10.38 4.16
CA ARG A 24 -1.13 11.14 4.79
C ARG A 24 -2.51 10.81 4.22
N ASP A 25 -2.69 9.67 3.56
CA ASP A 25 -4.00 9.25 3.05
C ASP A 25 -4.96 8.90 4.20
N PRO A 26 -6.07 9.65 4.41
CA PRO A 26 -7.06 9.34 5.43
C PRO A 26 -8.05 8.24 5.00
N SER A 27 -8.17 7.97 3.69
CA SER A 27 -9.09 6.99 3.11
C SER A 27 -8.53 5.58 3.20
N VAL A 28 -7.23 5.44 2.86
CA VAL A 28 -6.48 4.18 2.93
C VAL A 28 -5.27 4.41 3.84
N PRO A 29 -5.38 4.15 5.15
CA PRO A 29 -4.31 4.44 6.08
C PRO A 29 -2.99 3.77 5.67
N PRO A 30 -1.83 4.44 5.81
CA PRO A 30 -0.51 3.89 5.42
C PRO A 30 -0.19 2.53 6.05
N ALA A 31 -0.79 2.22 7.20
CA ALA A 31 -0.68 0.91 7.84
C ALA A 31 -1.15 -0.24 6.94
N GLN A 32 -2.17 -0.03 6.11
CA GLN A 32 -2.67 -1.04 5.17
C GLN A 32 -1.64 -1.35 4.08
N ALA A 33 -0.92 -0.34 3.59
CA ALA A 33 0.18 -0.54 2.63
C ALA A 33 1.34 -1.34 3.25
N ARG A 34 1.65 -1.13 4.53
CA ARG A 34 2.64 -1.94 5.26
C ARG A 34 2.20 -3.40 5.38
N VAL A 35 0.93 -3.66 5.64
CA VAL A 35 0.40 -5.04 5.68
C VAL A 35 0.59 -5.74 4.33
N ILE A 36 0.33 -5.04 3.22
CA ILE A 36 0.56 -5.59 1.87
C ILE A 36 2.05 -5.88 1.65
N GLN A 37 2.92 -4.91 1.93
CA GLN A 37 4.36 -5.06 1.74
C GLN A 37 4.94 -6.21 2.58
N GLN A 38 4.47 -6.40 3.81
CA GLN A 38 4.92 -7.48 4.68
C GLN A 38 4.37 -8.85 4.25
N GLY A 39 3.16 -8.89 3.66
CA GLY A 39 2.53 -10.12 3.22
C GLY A 39 3.02 -10.64 1.86
N VAL A 40 3.52 -9.76 0.99
CA VAL A 40 4.02 -10.14 -0.34
C VAL A 40 5.52 -10.40 -0.31
N PRO A 41 6.00 -11.59 -0.74
CA PRO A 41 7.42 -11.90 -0.78
C PRO A 41 8.20 -10.91 -1.65
N LYS A 42 9.30 -10.36 -1.12
CA LYS A 42 10.18 -9.40 -1.81
C LYS A 42 9.49 -8.09 -2.24
N ALA A 43 8.37 -7.73 -1.61
CA ALA A 43 7.74 -6.45 -1.90
C ALA A 43 8.50 -5.28 -1.29
N GLU A 44 8.52 -4.18 -2.03
CA GLU A 44 9.02 -2.89 -1.59
C GLU A 44 7.84 -1.95 -1.30
N LEU A 45 8.08 -0.94 -0.46
CA LEU A 45 7.08 0.08 -0.14
C LEU A 45 7.70 1.47 -0.31
N VAL A 46 7.04 2.29 -1.12
CA VAL A 46 7.35 3.71 -1.29
C VAL A 46 6.17 4.54 -0.78
N MET A 47 6.47 5.47 0.12
CA MET A 47 5.50 6.44 0.62
C MET A 47 6.04 7.86 0.40
N PRO A 48 5.60 8.54 -0.66
CA PRO A 48 5.99 9.92 -0.90
C PRO A 48 5.52 10.83 0.23
N LYS A 49 6.42 11.71 0.67
CA LYS A 49 6.14 12.66 1.75
C LYS A 49 5.03 13.63 1.34
N GLY A 50 4.02 13.75 2.17
CA GLY A 50 2.86 14.60 1.90
C GLY A 50 1.79 13.95 1.01
N GLY A 51 2.01 12.73 0.51
CA GLY A 51 1.09 12.07 -0.40
C GLY A 51 -0.24 11.72 0.29
N GLY A 52 -1.36 12.05 -0.36
CA GLY A 52 -2.70 11.58 0.03
C GLY A 52 -3.13 10.37 -0.79
N HIS A 53 -4.44 10.19 -0.98
CA HIS A 53 -5.00 9.11 -1.81
C HIS A 53 -4.50 9.17 -3.26
N VAL A 54 -4.42 10.38 -3.81
CA VAL A 54 -3.72 10.63 -5.06
C VAL A 54 -2.25 10.91 -4.74
N VAL A 55 -1.43 9.87 -4.82
CA VAL A 55 -0.01 9.91 -4.41
C VAL A 55 0.81 10.94 -5.20
N CYS A 56 0.44 11.18 -6.45
CA CYS A 56 1.11 12.15 -7.34
C CYS A 56 0.48 13.57 -7.26
N GLY A 57 -0.49 13.79 -6.37
CA GLY A 57 -1.31 15.00 -6.34
C GLY A 57 -0.79 16.17 -5.50
N THR A 58 0.35 16.05 -4.83
CA THR A 58 0.92 17.16 -4.05
C THR A 58 1.81 18.03 -4.92
N SER A 59 1.30 19.23 -5.23
CA SER A 59 2.07 20.38 -5.71
C SER A 59 3.34 20.60 -4.88
N ALA A 60 4.37 21.12 -5.55
CA ALA A 60 5.63 21.62 -5.00
C ALA A 60 5.47 22.46 -3.72
#